data_AF-A0A957JK29-F1
#
_entry.id   AF-A0A957JK29-F1
#
_cell.length_a   1.000
_cell.length_b   1.000
_cell.length_c   1.000
_cell.angle_alpha   90.00
_cell.angle_beta   90.00
_cell.angle_gamma   90.00
#
_symmetry.space_group_name_H-M   'P 1'
#
loop_
_entity.id
_entity.type
_entity.pdbx_description
1 polymer ?
#
loop_
_entity_poly.entity_id
_entity_poly.type
_entity_poly.pdbx_seq_one_letter_code
_entity_poly.pdbx_strand_id
1 'polypeptide(L)'
;MSVTKQAIEQLLARLKQVRQTIEELMAQVQEQETVLLAVQAEYDDKLGALNGKGAELQVRAASLRALLEEREPDLDTSPSPPPIPPPPIGFVSDSRRAAAQAPVMSESKKRKRVLIDHIVLFTDDRGVIQTINVALVDEGQDIGHILERLVWGEIWEACSDWEEPADHKERLELWLGALEERLMVWQGRLAALAEDSRYGLWEEKRRRKEAGWLALLEELAAKQRGENARLVEEIAVLEADWQAKQEAGYEA
;
A
#
# COMPACT_ATOMS: atom_id res chain seq x y z
N MET A 1 34.30 -35.61 -1.81
CA MET A 1 33.94 -34.76 -2.96
C MET A 1 32.52 -34.99 -3.51
N SER A 2 31.83 -36.12 -3.26
CA SER A 2 30.46 -36.34 -3.77
C SER A 2 29.36 -35.60 -2.99
N VAL A 3 29.50 -35.46 -1.68
CA VAL A 3 28.46 -34.88 -0.80
C VAL A 3 28.24 -33.38 -1.07
N THR A 4 29.31 -32.62 -1.27
CA THR A 4 29.20 -31.16 -1.53
C THR A 4 28.56 -30.88 -2.89
N LYS A 5 28.87 -31.66 -3.93
CA LYS A 5 28.24 -31.52 -5.25
C LYS A 5 26.74 -31.81 -5.19
N GLN A 6 26.36 -32.89 -4.50
CA GLN A 6 24.95 -33.23 -4.31
C GLN A 6 24.19 -32.14 -3.52
N ALA A 7 24.81 -31.53 -2.51
CA ALA A 7 24.21 -30.43 -1.76
C ALA A 7 24.01 -29.17 -2.63
N ILE A 8 24.98 -28.85 -3.48
CA ILE A 8 24.87 -27.75 -4.47
C ILE A 8 23.72 -28.01 -5.45
N GLU A 9 23.63 -29.22 -6.01
CA GLU A 9 22.53 -29.59 -6.91
C GLU A 9 21.15 -29.48 -6.25
N GLN A 10 21.04 -29.90 -4.97
CA GLN A 10 19.81 -29.74 -4.20
C GLN A 10 19.45 -28.27 -3.96
N LEU A 11 20.44 -27.43 -3.62
CA LEU A 11 20.23 -26.00 -3.44
C LEU A 11 19.78 -25.33 -4.75
N LEU A 12 20.42 -25.65 -5.87
CA LEU A 12 20.02 -25.15 -7.19
C LEU A 12 18.60 -25.58 -7.56
N ALA A 13 18.23 -26.85 -7.34
CA ALA A 13 16.88 -27.32 -7.57
C ALA A 13 15.85 -26.57 -6.70
N ARG A 14 16.19 -26.32 -5.43
CA ARG A 14 15.33 -25.56 -4.51
C ARG A 14 15.19 -24.10 -4.93
N LEU A 15 16.28 -23.45 -5.32
CA LEU A 15 16.27 -22.07 -5.84
C LEU A 15 15.36 -21.95 -7.07
N LYS A 16 15.47 -22.89 -8.03
CA LYS A 16 14.59 -22.95 -9.21
C LYS A 16 13.12 -23.10 -8.82
N GLN A 17 12.82 -23.99 -7.87
CA GLN A 17 11.46 -24.19 -7.37
C GLN A 17 10.88 -22.91 -6.73
N VAL A 18 11.62 -22.28 -5.80
CA VAL A 18 11.16 -21.06 -5.11
C VAL A 18 10.95 -19.93 -6.11
N ARG A 19 11.85 -19.79 -7.09
CA ARG A 19 11.68 -18.82 -8.18
C ARG A 19 10.39 -19.04 -8.97
N GLN A 20 10.12 -20.27 -9.40
CA GLN A 20 8.90 -20.58 -10.13
C GLN A 20 7.65 -20.23 -9.31
N THR A 21 7.64 -20.55 -8.02
CA THR A 21 6.55 -20.17 -7.12
C THR A 21 6.38 -18.65 -7.00
N ILE A 22 7.48 -17.88 -6.96
CA ILE A 22 7.41 -16.41 -6.95
C ILE A 22 6.82 -15.88 -8.26
N GLU A 23 7.27 -16.38 -9.42
CA GLU A 23 6.73 -15.97 -10.72
C GLU A 23 5.22 -16.25 -10.83
N GLU A 24 4.76 -17.40 -10.34
CA GLU A 24 3.35 -17.75 -10.27
C GLU A 24 2.56 -16.83 -9.33
N LEU A 25 3.11 -16.49 -8.16
CA LEU A 25 2.47 -15.56 -7.21
C LEU A 25 2.40 -14.14 -7.77
N MET A 26 3.46 -13.67 -8.43
CA MET A 26 3.50 -12.37 -9.08
C MET A 26 2.41 -12.26 -10.15
N ALA A 27 2.26 -13.28 -10.98
CA ALA A 27 1.20 -13.34 -11.99
C ALA A 27 -0.19 -13.32 -11.36
N GLN A 28 -0.41 -14.09 -10.29
CA GLN A 28 -1.69 -14.10 -9.56
C GLN A 28 -2.02 -12.74 -8.93
N VAL A 29 -1.04 -12.08 -8.32
CA VAL A 29 -1.21 -10.73 -7.74
C VAL A 29 -1.57 -9.73 -8.82
N GLN A 30 -0.86 -9.73 -9.96
CA GLN A 30 -1.15 -8.83 -11.08
C GLN A 30 -2.54 -9.06 -11.68
N GLU A 31 -2.94 -10.33 -11.84
CA GLU A 31 -4.27 -10.69 -12.32
C GLU A 31 -5.35 -10.18 -11.35
N GLN A 32 -5.20 -10.44 -10.05
CA GLN A 32 -6.14 -9.97 -9.05
C GLN A 32 -6.20 -8.44 -8.99
N GLU A 33 -5.07 -7.74 -9.00
CA GLU A 33 -5.02 -6.27 -9.02
C GLU A 33 -5.75 -5.70 -10.24
N THR A 34 -5.54 -6.30 -11.42
CA THR A 34 -6.21 -5.90 -12.66
C THR A 34 -7.73 -6.07 -12.55
N VAL A 35 -8.17 -7.21 -12.02
CA VAL A 35 -9.60 -7.50 -11.85
C VAL A 35 -10.23 -6.55 -10.81
N LEU A 36 -9.58 -6.31 -9.67
CA LEU A 36 -10.06 -5.39 -8.65
C LEU A 36 -10.17 -3.95 -9.18
N LEU A 37 -9.20 -3.50 -9.99
CA LEU A 37 -9.25 -2.20 -10.66
C LEU A 37 -10.42 -2.12 -11.66
N ALA A 38 -10.65 -3.17 -12.45
CA ALA A 38 -11.75 -3.19 -13.40
C ALA A 38 -13.12 -3.12 -12.71
N VAL A 39 -13.31 -3.87 -11.62
CA VAL A 39 -14.57 -3.84 -10.86
C VAL A 39 -14.80 -2.47 -10.21
N GLN A 40 -13.75 -1.87 -9.67
CA GLN A 40 -13.83 -0.52 -9.11
C GLN A 40 -14.19 0.51 -10.19
N ALA A 41 -13.58 0.42 -11.37
CA ALA A 41 -13.88 1.33 -12.49
C ALA A 41 -15.34 1.23 -12.93
N GLU A 42 -15.90 0.02 -13.03
CA GLU A 42 -17.33 -0.15 -13.36
C GLU A 42 -18.25 0.43 -12.29
N TYR A 43 -17.90 0.27 -11.01
CA TYR A 43 -18.64 0.87 -9.91
C TYR A 43 -18.58 2.40 -9.97
N ASP A 44 -17.40 2.98 -10.16
CA ASP A 44 -17.19 4.43 -10.22
C ASP A 44 -17.84 5.07 -11.47
N ASP A 45 -17.81 4.39 -12.61
CA ASP A 45 -18.49 4.84 -13.82
C ASP A 45 -20.00 4.97 -13.59
N LYS A 46 -20.59 4.07 -12.80
CA LYS A 46 -22.03 4.08 -12.54
C LYS A 46 -22.43 5.00 -11.39
N LEU A 47 -21.67 4.99 -10.31
CA LEU A 47 -22.04 5.58 -9.02
C LEU A 47 -21.16 6.76 -8.61
N GLY A 48 -19.96 6.90 -9.17
CA GLY A 48 -18.98 7.91 -8.75
C GLY A 48 -19.53 9.33 -8.79
N ALA A 49 -20.13 9.74 -9.91
CA ALA A 49 -20.74 11.07 -10.02
C ALA A 49 -21.95 11.27 -9.09
N LEU A 50 -22.74 10.22 -8.86
CA LEU A 50 -23.90 10.27 -7.96
C LEU A 50 -23.47 10.39 -6.49
N ASN A 51 -22.47 9.61 -6.09
CA ASN A 51 -21.90 9.65 -4.75
C ASN A 51 -21.19 10.98 -4.49
N GLY A 52 -20.43 11.48 -5.48
CA GLY A 52 -19.79 12.80 -5.41
C GLY A 52 -20.82 13.91 -5.17
N LYS A 53 -21.88 13.96 -5.98
CA LYS A 53 -22.98 14.91 -5.79
C LYS A 53 -23.65 14.74 -4.42
N GLY A 54 -23.85 13.51 -3.96
CA GLY A 54 -24.43 13.22 -2.65
C GLY A 54 -23.58 13.79 -1.52
N ALA A 55 -22.26 13.58 -1.56
CA ALA A 55 -21.33 14.13 -0.57
C ALA A 55 -21.33 15.67 -0.57
N GLU A 56 -21.33 16.30 -1.73
CA GLU A 56 -21.44 17.77 -1.85
C GLU A 56 -22.72 18.30 -1.20
N LEU A 57 -23.85 17.65 -1.47
CA LEU A 57 -25.14 18.03 -0.90
C LEU A 57 -25.16 17.81 0.63
N GLN A 58 -24.62 16.71 1.14
CA GLN A 58 -24.52 16.47 2.58
C GLN A 58 -23.69 17.53 3.29
N VAL A 59 -22.55 17.92 2.72
CA VAL A 59 -21.70 18.99 3.25
C VAL A 59 -22.47 20.31 3.28
N ARG A 60 -23.15 20.68 2.17
CA ARG A 60 -23.95 21.91 2.11
C ARG A 60 -25.09 21.91 3.13
N ALA A 61 -25.82 20.81 3.26
CA ALA A 61 -26.88 20.67 4.25
C ALA A 61 -26.32 20.83 5.67
N ALA A 62 -25.20 20.17 5.99
CA ALA A 62 -24.55 20.30 7.29
C ALA A 62 -24.11 21.73 7.59
N SER A 63 -23.51 22.43 6.62
CA SER A 63 -23.12 23.84 6.79
C SER A 63 -24.33 24.76 7.03
N LEU A 64 -25.43 24.57 6.32
CA LEU A 64 -26.65 25.36 6.52
C LEU A 64 -27.29 25.10 7.89
N ARG A 65 -27.34 23.83 8.33
CA ARG A 65 -27.82 23.50 9.68
C ARG A 65 -26.97 24.18 10.75
N ALA A 66 -25.65 24.14 10.62
CA ALA A 66 -24.74 24.81 11.57
C ALA A 66 -24.97 26.34 11.61
N LEU A 67 -25.15 27.00 10.46
CA LEU A 67 -25.44 28.44 10.42
C LEU A 67 -26.78 28.81 11.08
N LEU A 68 -27.78 27.93 10.94
CA LEU A 68 -29.10 28.11 11.56
C LEU A 68 -29.05 27.92 13.08
N GLU A 69 -28.19 27.03 13.57
CA GLU A 69 -27.94 26.78 15.00
C GLU A 69 -27.11 27.89 15.65
N GLU A 70 -26.00 28.34 15.02
CA GLU A 70 -25.13 29.40 15.56
C GLU A 70 -25.84 30.76 15.72
N ARG A 71 -26.97 30.99 15.05
CA ARG A 71 -27.74 32.23 15.10
C ARG A 71 -29.01 32.16 15.97
N GLU A 72 -29.33 31.03 16.57
CA GLU A 72 -30.22 31.04 17.73
C GLU A 72 -29.40 31.51 18.93
N PRO A 73 -29.63 32.73 19.45
CA PRO A 73 -28.98 33.11 20.69
C PRO A 73 -29.59 32.23 21.79
N ASP A 74 -28.85 31.19 22.19
CA ASP A 74 -28.97 30.67 23.54
C ASP A 74 -28.68 31.85 24.48
N LEU A 75 -29.74 32.47 24.98
CA LEU A 75 -29.75 33.30 26.18
C LEU A 75 -29.50 32.39 27.39
N ASP A 76 -28.37 31.69 27.40
CA ASP A 76 -27.77 31.10 28.59
C ASP A 76 -26.34 30.66 28.26
N THR A 77 -25.41 31.59 28.32
CA THR A 77 -23.99 31.25 28.48
C THR A 77 -23.43 32.01 29.68
N SER A 78 -23.43 31.34 30.83
CA SER A 78 -22.48 31.65 31.89
C SER A 78 -21.05 31.59 31.34
N PRO A 79 -20.16 32.53 31.72
CA PRO A 79 -18.80 32.53 31.23
C PRO A 79 -18.03 31.32 31.80
N SER A 80 -17.62 30.40 30.92
CA SER A 80 -16.56 29.45 31.24
C SER A 80 -15.21 30.19 31.25
N PRO A 81 -14.33 29.94 32.24
CA PRO A 81 -13.04 30.58 32.34
C PRO A 81 -12.07 30.07 31.26
N PRO A 82 -11.04 30.87 30.89
CA PRO A 82 -10.16 30.59 29.76
C PRO A 82 -9.27 29.35 29.98
N PRO A 83 -8.78 28.73 28.89
CA PRO A 83 -7.94 27.54 28.95
C PRO A 83 -6.58 27.82 29.60
N ILE A 84 -6.18 26.89 30.47
CA ILE A 84 -4.84 26.83 31.06
C ILE A 84 -3.84 26.50 29.94
N PRO A 85 -2.70 27.22 29.83
CA PRO A 85 -1.68 26.93 28.82
C PRO A 85 -1.00 25.57 29.09
N PRO A 86 -0.57 24.83 28.06
CA PRO A 86 0.19 23.60 28.26
C PRO A 86 1.57 23.92 28.86
N PRO A 87 2.15 22.98 29.64
CA PRO A 87 3.49 23.16 30.19
C PRO A 87 4.56 23.15 29.06
N PRO A 88 5.71 23.79 29.28
CA PRO A 88 6.78 23.82 28.29
C PRO A 88 7.35 22.42 28.09
N ILE A 89 7.45 22.01 26.82
CA ILE A 89 8.22 20.84 26.40
C ILE A 89 9.69 21.15 26.71
N GLY A 90 10.19 20.59 27.81
CA GLY A 90 11.61 20.53 28.10
C GLY A 90 12.29 19.63 27.08
N PHE A 91 13.02 20.24 26.14
CA PHE A 91 14.07 19.55 25.40
C PHE A 91 15.19 19.21 26.38
N VAL A 92 15.21 17.97 26.87
CA VAL A 92 16.42 17.40 27.46
C VAL A 92 17.20 16.77 26.32
N SER A 93 18.17 17.51 25.81
CA SER A 93 19.24 16.98 24.98
C SER A 93 20.15 16.10 25.82
N ASP A 94 19.85 14.80 25.91
CA ASP A 94 20.82 13.81 26.36
C ASP A 94 21.77 13.44 25.22
N SER A 95 22.74 14.32 24.97
CA SER A 95 23.96 14.00 24.24
C SER A 95 24.87 13.14 25.11
N ARG A 96 24.56 11.85 25.27
CA ARG A 96 25.60 10.87 25.62
C ARG A 96 26.31 10.43 24.35
N ARG A 97 27.52 10.95 24.19
CA ARG A 97 28.59 10.37 23.36
C ARG A 97 28.67 8.87 23.61
N ALA A 98 28.07 8.08 22.72
CA ALA A 98 28.52 6.73 22.49
C ALA A 98 29.86 6.86 21.76
N ALA A 99 30.90 6.30 22.37
CA ALA A 99 32.21 6.18 21.76
C ALA A 99 32.06 5.59 20.35
N ALA A 100 32.74 6.20 19.38
CA ALA A 100 32.83 5.71 18.02
C ALA A 100 33.44 4.29 18.03
N GLN A 101 32.57 3.29 18.12
CA GLN A 101 32.89 1.96 17.62
C GLN A 101 32.86 2.08 16.11
N ALA A 102 33.95 1.69 15.45
CA ALA A 102 33.99 1.58 13.99
C ALA A 102 32.72 0.85 13.52
N PRO A 103 32.05 1.27 12.42
CA PRO A 103 30.78 0.70 12.05
C PRO A 103 30.98 -0.78 11.74
N VAL A 104 30.60 -1.64 12.70
CA VAL A 104 30.50 -3.08 12.47
C VAL A 104 29.34 -3.20 11.50
N MET A 105 29.66 -3.44 10.22
CA MET A 105 28.64 -3.71 9.21
C MET A 105 27.72 -4.80 9.75
N SER A 106 26.41 -4.53 9.77
CA SER A 106 25.43 -5.53 10.19
C SER A 106 25.57 -6.78 9.32
N GLU A 107 25.27 -7.96 9.87
CA GLU A 107 25.30 -9.21 9.11
C GLU A 107 24.44 -9.14 7.84
N SER A 108 23.31 -8.43 7.92
CA SER A 108 22.48 -8.11 6.73
C SER A 108 23.28 -7.33 5.68
N LYS A 109 24.03 -6.29 6.07
CA LYS A 109 24.85 -5.49 5.14
C LYS A 109 26.00 -6.28 4.53
N LYS A 110 26.60 -7.22 5.27
CA LYS A 110 27.64 -8.13 4.74
C LYS A 110 27.07 -9.11 3.73
N ARG A 111 25.94 -9.77 4.06
CA ARG A 111 25.22 -10.67 3.14
C ARG A 111 24.79 -9.95 1.87
N LYS A 112 24.26 -8.72 2.02
CA LYS A 112 23.90 -7.87 0.88
C LYS A 112 25.09 -7.56 -0.03
N ARG A 113 26.26 -7.26 0.56
CA ARG A 113 27.50 -7.02 -0.19
C ARG A 113 27.95 -8.25 -1.00
N VAL A 114 27.96 -9.43 -0.39
CA VAL A 114 28.40 -10.69 -1.03
C VAL A 114 27.53 -11.04 -2.25
N LEU A 115 26.20 -10.89 -2.12
CA LEU A 115 25.26 -11.13 -3.21
C LEU A 115 25.46 -10.13 -4.36
N ILE A 116 25.69 -8.87 -4.02
CA ILE A 116 25.86 -7.79 -5.00
C ILE A 116 27.19 -7.87 -5.74
N ASP A 117 28.29 -8.17 -5.05
CA ASP A 117 29.61 -8.33 -5.67
C ASP A 117 29.57 -9.44 -6.74
N HIS A 118 28.76 -10.49 -6.52
CA HIS A 118 28.50 -11.51 -7.54
C HIS A 118 27.63 -11.03 -8.69
N ILE A 119 26.56 -10.27 -8.44
CA ILE A 119 25.70 -9.77 -9.53
C ILE A 119 26.51 -8.87 -10.48
N VAL A 120 27.36 -7.98 -9.95
CA VAL A 120 28.20 -7.07 -10.73
C VAL A 120 29.21 -7.82 -11.61
N LEU A 121 29.65 -9.02 -11.20
CA LEU A 121 30.54 -9.86 -11.99
C LEU A 121 29.87 -10.51 -13.22
N PHE A 122 28.54 -10.59 -13.24
CA PHE A 122 27.77 -11.32 -14.27
C PHE A 122 26.74 -10.47 -15.01
N THR A 123 26.72 -9.13 -14.81
CA THR A 123 25.84 -8.22 -15.53
C THR A 123 26.57 -6.96 -16.00
N ASP A 124 26.45 -6.65 -17.30
CA ASP A 124 26.88 -5.37 -17.89
C ASP A 124 25.71 -4.36 -17.98
N ASP A 125 24.53 -4.73 -17.45
CA ASP A 125 23.35 -3.87 -17.51
C ASP A 125 23.49 -2.69 -16.55
N ARG A 126 23.67 -1.49 -17.12
CA ARG A 126 23.81 -0.24 -16.35
C ARG A 126 22.61 0.08 -15.49
N GLY A 127 21.40 -0.29 -15.90
CA GLY A 127 20.17 -0.08 -15.12
C GLY A 127 20.10 -0.99 -13.89
N VAL A 128 20.57 -2.23 -14.03
CA VAL A 128 20.74 -3.17 -12.92
C VAL A 128 21.82 -2.69 -11.96
N ILE A 129 23.00 -2.32 -12.46
CA ILE A 129 24.12 -1.78 -11.66
C ILE A 129 23.70 -0.52 -10.89
N GLN A 130 22.92 0.36 -11.52
CA GLN A 130 22.41 1.57 -10.85
C GLN A 130 21.41 1.23 -9.74
N THR A 131 20.54 0.24 -9.95
CA THR A 131 19.57 -0.22 -8.94
C THR A 131 20.29 -0.92 -7.77
N ILE A 132 21.34 -1.70 -8.06
CA ILE A 132 22.26 -2.29 -7.09
C ILE A 132 22.93 -1.23 -6.22
N ASN A 133 23.47 -0.18 -6.84
CA ASN A 133 24.12 0.91 -6.13
C ASN A 133 23.15 1.66 -5.21
N VAL A 134 21.88 1.79 -5.60
CA VAL A 134 20.84 2.40 -4.75
C VAL A 134 20.53 1.51 -3.53
N ALA A 135 20.36 0.20 -3.69
CA ALA A 135 20.10 -0.70 -2.56
C ALA A 135 21.31 -0.94 -1.65
N LEU A 136 22.54 -0.70 -2.13
CA LEU A 136 23.75 -0.71 -1.30
C LEU A 136 23.80 0.46 -0.32
N VAL A 137 23.23 1.61 -0.71
CA VAL A 137 23.26 2.85 0.06
C VAL A 137 22.09 2.91 1.05
N ASP A 138 20.94 2.35 0.70
CA ASP A 138 19.75 2.31 1.54
C ASP A 138 19.59 0.95 2.25
N GLU A 139 19.76 0.94 3.58
CA GLU A 139 19.60 -0.28 4.39
C GLU A 139 18.16 -0.80 4.40
N GLY A 140 17.17 0.06 4.15
CA GLY A 140 15.75 -0.28 4.08
C GLY A 140 15.32 -0.92 2.76
N GLN A 141 16.15 -0.86 1.72
CA GLN A 141 15.87 -1.52 0.44
C GLN A 141 16.22 -3.00 0.54
N ASP A 142 15.21 -3.85 0.40
CA ASP A 142 15.36 -5.30 0.27
C ASP A 142 16.06 -5.64 -1.07
N ILE A 143 17.08 -6.51 -1.01
CA ILE A 143 17.75 -7.02 -2.20
C ILE A 143 16.75 -7.72 -3.12
N GLY A 144 15.67 -8.29 -2.57
CA GLY A 144 14.61 -8.94 -3.32
C GLY A 144 14.08 -8.14 -4.51
N HIS A 145 14.03 -6.80 -4.44
CA HIS A 145 13.62 -5.95 -5.56
C HIS A 145 14.63 -5.87 -6.70
N ILE A 146 15.93 -5.95 -6.41
CA ILE A 146 16.98 -6.08 -7.44
C ILE A 146 16.87 -7.43 -8.09
N LEU A 147 16.67 -8.45 -7.27
CA LEU A 147 16.60 -9.81 -7.77
C LEU A 147 15.45 -9.93 -8.78
N GLU A 148 14.28 -9.32 -8.54
CA GLU A 148 13.12 -9.30 -9.46
C GLU A 148 13.40 -8.72 -10.85
N ARG A 149 14.42 -7.89 -10.98
CA ARG A 149 14.79 -7.24 -12.24
C ARG A 149 15.87 -8.01 -13.01
N LEU A 150 16.46 -9.02 -12.39
CA LEU A 150 17.48 -9.87 -12.99
C LEU A 150 16.85 -11.12 -13.59
N VAL A 151 17.48 -11.71 -14.60
CA VAL A 151 17.16 -13.07 -15.02
C VAL A 151 17.82 -14.02 -14.01
N TRP A 152 17.14 -14.22 -12.88
CA TRP A 152 17.62 -14.91 -11.67
C TRP A 152 18.33 -16.26 -11.93
N GLY A 153 17.90 -17.00 -12.96
CA GLY A 153 18.41 -18.33 -13.26
C GLY A 153 19.87 -18.36 -13.72
N GLU A 154 20.34 -17.33 -14.43
CA GLU A 154 21.67 -17.38 -15.05
C GLU A 154 22.78 -17.01 -14.05
N ILE A 155 22.47 -16.15 -13.07
CA ILE A 155 23.46 -15.57 -12.15
C ILE A 155 23.86 -16.53 -11.02
N TRP A 156 22.93 -17.34 -10.49
CA TRP A 156 23.28 -18.34 -9.48
C TRP A 156 23.74 -19.67 -10.08
N GLU A 157 23.43 -19.96 -11.35
CA GLU A 157 23.90 -21.18 -12.04
C GLU A 157 25.34 -21.03 -12.53
N ALA A 158 25.80 -19.78 -12.68
CA ALA A 158 27.19 -19.49 -12.96
C ALA A 158 28.09 -19.94 -11.78
N CYS A 159 28.86 -20.99 -12.02
CA CYS A 159 30.02 -21.37 -11.22
C CYS A 159 31.23 -20.76 -11.90
N SER A 160 31.98 -19.91 -11.20
CA SER A 160 33.25 -19.44 -11.73
C SER A 160 34.27 -20.58 -11.65
N ASP A 161 35.19 -20.70 -12.62
CA ASP A 161 36.24 -21.73 -12.62
C ASP A 161 37.17 -21.66 -11.39
N TRP A 162 37.12 -20.55 -10.66
CA TRP A 162 37.94 -20.23 -9.49
C TRP A 162 37.20 -20.41 -8.15
N GLU A 163 35.90 -20.69 -8.16
CA GLU A 163 35.07 -20.78 -6.96
C GLU A 163 35.20 -22.17 -6.32
N GLU A 164 35.62 -22.24 -5.05
CA GLU A 164 35.66 -23.51 -4.35
C GLU A 164 34.22 -24.03 -4.11
N PRO A 165 34.00 -25.36 -4.11
CA PRO A 165 32.66 -25.92 -3.90
C PRO A 165 32.01 -25.52 -2.56
N ALA A 166 32.81 -25.22 -1.54
CA ALA A 166 32.29 -24.75 -0.24
C ALA A 166 31.73 -23.32 -0.34
N ASP A 167 32.46 -22.42 -0.99
CA ASP A 167 32.06 -21.03 -1.20
C ASP A 167 30.83 -20.93 -2.10
N HIS A 168 30.78 -21.76 -3.16
CA HIS A 168 29.60 -21.87 -4.02
C HIS A 168 28.37 -22.31 -3.21
N LYS A 169 28.51 -23.31 -2.34
CA LYS A 169 27.41 -23.76 -1.48
C LYS A 169 26.92 -22.64 -0.56
N GLU A 170 27.83 -21.92 0.12
CA GLU A 170 27.48 -20.82 1.01
C GLU A 170 26.75 -19.69 0.26
N ARG A 171 27.23 -19.33 -0.94
CA ARG A 171 26.58 -18.35 -1.80
C ARG A 171 25.16 -18.77 -2.17
N LEU A 172 24.94 -20.03 -2.56
CA LEU A 172 23.60 -20.53 -2.89
C LEU A 172 22.65 -20.52 -1.69
N GLU A 173 23.16 -20.79 -0.47
CA GLU A 173 22.36 -20.68 0.76
C GLU A 173 21.93 -19.22 1.03
N LEU A 174 22.81 -18.25 0.78
CA LEU A 174 22.45 -16.82 0.86
C LEU A 174 21.38 -16.43 -0.16
N TRP A 175 21.51 -16.91 -1.39
CA TRP A 175 20.50 -16.72 -2.44
C TRP A 175 19.15 -17.32 -2.05
N LEU A 176 19.17 -18.52 -1.45
CA LEU A 176 17.96 -19.20 -1.04
C LEU A 176 17.24 -18.45 0.07
N GLY A 177 17.96 -17.98 1.08
CA GLY A 177 17.37 -17.17 2.15
C GLY A 177 16.71 -15.89 1.62
N ALA A 178 17.38 -15.16 0.73
CA ALA A 178 16.82 -13.95 0.12
C ALA A 178 15.55 -14.25 -0.71
N LEU A 179 15.54 -15.37 -1.45
CA LEU A 179 14.39 -15.81 -2.21
C LEU A 179 13.21 -16.21 -1.32
N GLU A 180 13.47 -16.91 -0.21
CA GLU A 180 12.42 -17.33 0.73
C GLU A 180 11.80 -16.13 1.46
N GLU A 181 12.60 -15.13 1.83
CA GLU A 181 12.09 -13.85 2.33
C GLU A 181 11.17 -13.20 1.28
N ARG A 182 11.58 -13.21 0.01
CA ARG A 182 10.78 -12.63 -1.06
C ARG A 182 9.49 -13.39 -1.36
N LEU A 183 9.53 -14.72 -1.27
CA LEU A 183 8.35 -15.56 -1.35
C LEU A 183 7.32 -15.16 -0.29
N MET A 184 7.75 -14.93 0.96
CA MET A 184 6.85 -14.48 2.02
C MET A 184 6.25 -13.09 1.74
N VAL A 185 6.99 -12.17 1.13
CA VAL A 185 6.45 -10.86 0.73
C VAL A 185 5.32 -11.01 -0.29
N TRP A 186 5.50 -11.84 -1.31
CA TRP A 186 4.46 -12.05 -2.33
C TRP A 186 3.24 -12.79 -1.78
N GLN A 187 3.45 -13.77 -0.90
CA GLN A 187 2.35 -14.42 -0.18
C GLN A 187 1.58 -13.41 0.68
N GLY A 188 2.28 -12.54 1.40
CA GLY A 188 1.68 -11.47 2.19
C GLY A 188 0.90 -10.47 1.33
N ARG A 189 1.42 -10.09 0.15
CA ARG A 189 0.71 -9.21 -0.78
C ARG A 189 -0.55 -9.85 -1.33
N LEU A 190 -0.50 -11.13 -1.70
CA LEU A 190 -1.68 -11.87 -2.15
C LEU A 190 -2.75 -11.95 -1.05
N ALA A 191 -2.34 -12.17 0.21
CA ALA A 191 -3.26 -12.14 1.34
C ALA A 191 -3.86 -10.74 1.57
N ALA A 192 -3.05 -9.68 1.47
CA ALA A 192 -3.51 -8.30 1.63
C ALA A 192 -4.55 -7.90 0.55
N LEU A 193 -4.48 -8.46 -0.65
CA LEU A 193 -5.51 -8.21 -1.68
C LEU A 193 -6.89 -8.75 -1.28
N ALA A 194 -6.97 -9.79 -0.45
CA ALA A 194 -8.24 -10.28 0.08
C ALA A 194 -8.85 -9.34 1.15
N GLU A 195 -8.02 -8.48 1.75
CA GLU A 195 -8.44 -7.45 2.71
C GLU A 195 -8.70 -6.09 2.02
N ASP A 196 -8.46 -5.99 0.71
CA ASP A 196 -8.68 -4.77 -0.05
C ASP A 196 -10.17 -4.40 -0.06
N SER A 197 -10.48 -3.12 0.14
CA SER A 197 -11.85 -2.59 0.09
C SER A 197 -12.61 -2.94 -1.21
N ARG A 198 -11.90 -3.07 -2.33
CA ARG A 198 -12.45 -3.44 -3.65
C ARG A 198 -12.83 -4.91 -3.74
N TYR A 199 -12.25 -5.75 -2.88
CA TYR A 199 -12.45 -7.19 -2.90
C TYR A 199 -13.92 -7.57 -2.68
N GLY A 200 -14.62 -6.85 -1.80
CA GLY A 200 -16.06 -7.05 -1.59
C GLY A 200 -16.90 -6.80 -2.85
N LEU A 201 -16.55 -5.78 -3.65
CA LEU A 201 -17.22 -5.53 -4.93
C LEU A 201 -16.95 -6.65 -5.93
N TRP A 202 -15.72 -7.14 -5.97
CA TRP A 202 -15.34 -8.26 -6.84
C TRP A 202 -16.07 -9.55 -6.46
N GLU A 203 -16.17 -9.88 -5.17
CA GLU A 203 -16.92 -11.05 -4.72
C GLU A 203 -18.41 -10.95 -5.09
N GLU A 204 -19.02 -9.78 -4.94
CA GLU A 204 -20.40 -9.52 -5.36
C GLU A 204 -20.58 -9.71 -6.87
N LYS A 205 -19.69 -9.13 -7.68
CA LYS A 205 -19.70 -9.32 -9.14
C LYS A 205 -19.57 -10.79 -9.50
N ARG A 206 -18.62 -11.50 -8.90
CA ARG A 206 -18.38 -12.93 -9.14
C ARG A 206 -19.60 -13.78 -8.78
N ARG A 207 -20.23 -13.52 -7.63
CA ARG A 207 -21.41 -14.26 -7.14
C ARG A 207 -22.62 -14.05 -8.04
N ARG A 208 -22.88 -12.81 -8.44
CA ARG A 208 -24.09 -12.43 -9.20
C ARG A 208 -23.98 -12.66 -10.70
N LYS A 209 -22.76 -12.85 -11.20
CA LYS A 209 -22.41 -12.85 -12.63
C LYS A 209 -22.78 -11.51 -13.27
N GLU A 210 -22.45 -11.35 -14.55
CA GLU A 210 -22.52 -10.05 -15.23
C GLU A 210 -23.91 -9.39 -15.17
N ALA A 211 -24.97 -10.12 -15.51
CA ALA A 211 -26.31 -9.55 -15.52
C ALA A 211 -26.81 -9.13 -14.12
N GLY A 212 -26.49 -9.93 -13.09
CA GLY A 212 -26.88 -9.61 -11.72
C GLY A 212 -26.05 -8.49 -11.09
N TRP A 213 -24.80 -8.34 -11.52
CA TRP A 213 -23.93 -7.23 -11.17
C TRP A 213 -24.46 -5.90 -11.72
N LEU A 214 -24.77 -5.85 -13.01
CA LEU A 214 -25.32 -4.64 -13.63
C LEU A 214 -26.66 -4.22 -13.01
N ALA A 215 -27.53 -5.19 -12.68
CA ALA A 215 -28.78 -4.93 -11.98
C ALA A 215 -28.57 -4.33 -10.58
N LEU A 216 -27.58 -4.86 -9.82
CA LEU A 216 -27.21 -4.30 -8.52
C LEU A 216 -26.73 -2.86 -8.65
N LEU A 217 -25.85 -2.57 -9.62
CA LEU A 217 -25.35 -1.22 -9.83
C LEU A 217 -26.46 -0.23 -10.18
N GLU A 218 -27.45 -0.64 -10.96
CA GLU A 218 -28.63 0.19 -11.25
C GLU A 218 -29.51 0.43 -10.03
N GLU A 219 -29.74 -0.60 -9.21
CA GLU A 219 -30.49 -0.47 -7.96
C GLU A 219 -29.81 0.53 -7.01
N LEU A 220 -28.50 0.41 -6.81
CA LEU A 220 -27.70 1.34 -6.02
C LEU A 220 -27.77 2.76 -6.60
N ALA A 221 -27.70 2.89 -7.93
CA ALA A 221 -27.76 4.20 -8.57
C ALA A 221 -29.14 4.85 -8.42
N ALA A 222 -30.22 4.08 -8.54
CA ALA A 222 -31.57 4.57 -8.30
C ALA A 222 -31.75 5.03 -6.85
N LYS A 223 -31.26 4.24 -5.89
CA LYS A 223 -31.28 4.61 -4.46
C LYS A 223 -30.51 5.91 -4.21
N GLN A 224 -29.28 6.03 -4.73
CA GLN A 224 -28.47 7.23 -4.54
C GLN A 224 -29.10 8.47 -5.19
N ARG A 225 -29.75 8.34 -6.35
CA ARG A 225 -30.51 9.44 -6.95
C ARG A 225 -31.66 9.90 -6.05
N GLY A 226 -32.38 8.96 -5.43
CA GLY A 226 -33.42 9.26 -4.46
C GLY A 226 -32.89 10.03 -3.24
N GLU A 227 -31.79 9.56 -2.66
CA GLU A 227 -31.14 10.22 -1.53
C GLU A 227 -30.66 11.64 -1.88
N ASN A 228 -30.05 11.79 -3.06
CA ASN A 228 -29.62 13.10 -3.56
C ASN A 228 -30.81 14.04 -3.77
N ALA A 229 -31.94 13.55 -4.28
CA ALA A 229 -33.15 14.36 -4.44
C ALA A 229 -33.69 14.83 -3.09
N ARG A 230 -33.75 13.93 -2.10
CA ARG A 230 -34.14 14.26 -0.73
C ARG A 230 -33.24 15.32 -0.09
N LEU A 231 -31.92 15.21 -0.29
CA LEU A 231 -30.97 16.21 0.21
C LEU A 231 -31.15 17.58 -0.47
N VAL A 232 -31.47 17.60 -1.77
CA VAL A 232 -31.79 18.85 -2.47
C VAL A 232 -33.03 19.51 -1.88
N GLU A 233 -34.08 18.74 -1.62
CA GLU A 233 -35.31 19.24 -0.96
C GLU A 233 -35.01 19.78 0.45
N GLU A 234 -34.21 19.06 1.22
CA GLU A 234 -33.82 19.50 2.56
C GLU A 234 -33.01 20.81 2.51
N ILE A 235 -32.03 20.92 1.61
CA ILE A 235 -31.25 22.15 1.43
C ILE A 235 -32.17 23.33 1.07
N ALA A 236 -33.17 23.12 0.22
CA ALA A 236 -34.11 24.17 -0.14
C ALA A 236 -34.92 24.68 1.07
N VAL A 237 -35.33 23.78 1.97
CA VAL A 237 -35.99 24.15 3.23
C VAL A 237 -35.04 24.94 4.13
N LEU A 238 -33.82 24.43 4.34
CA LEU A 238 -32.81 25.10 5.19
C LEU A 238 -32.43 26.50 4.65
N GLU A 239 -32.37 26.65 3.33
CA GLU A 239 -32.11 27.95 2.69
C GLU A 239 -33.26 28.94 2.88
N ALA A 240 -34.51 28.47 2.74
CA ALA A 240 -35.68 29.29 3.01
C ALA A 240 -35.75 29.73 4.48
N ASP A 241 -35.49 28.82 5.42
CA ASP A 241 -35.44 29.13 6.85
C ASP A 241 -34.33 30.13 7.17
N TRP A 242 -33.16 29.95 6.54
CA TRP A 242 -32.04 30.88 6.70
C TRP A 242 -32.38 32.27 6.17
N GLN A 243 -33.00 32.37 4.99
CA GLN A 243 -33.45 33.65 4.42
C GLN A 243 -34.50 34.33 5.31
N ALA A 244 -35.49 33.58 5.80
CA ALA A 244 -36.50 34.11 6.71
C ALA A 244 -35.88 34.65 8.01
N LYS A 245 -34.90 33.94 8.59
CA LYS A 245 -34.16 34.42 9.78
C LYS A 245 -33.32 35.67 9.47
N GLN A 246 -32.77 35.80 8.25
CA GLN A 246 -32.03 37.00 7.83
C GLN A 246 -32.95 38.21 7.71
N GLU A 247 -34.12 38.05 7.08
CA GLU A 247 -35.11 39.11 6.90
C GLU A 247 -35.69 39.55 8.25
N ALA A 248 -36.08 38.60 9.12
CA ALA A 248 -36.59 38.90 10.46
C ALA A 248 -35.53 39.59 11.36
N GLY A 249 -34.25 39.25 11.20
CA GLY A 249 -33.15 39.91 11.91
C GLY A 249 -32.76 41.28 11.34
N TYR A 250 -33.29 41.69 10.19
CA TYR A 250 -33.08 43.00 9.57
C TYR A 250 -34.21 44.00 9.88
N GLU A 251 -35.36 43.51 10.36
CA GLU A 251 -36.52 44.32 10.76
C GLU A 251 -36.56 44.68 12.26
N ALA A 252 -35.57 44.24 13.06
CA ALA A 252 -35.41 44.57 14.48
C ALA A 252 -34.29 45.62 14.69
#